data_AF-A0A926CVJ7-F1
#
_entry.id   AF-A0A926CVJ7-F1
#
_cell.length_a   1.000
_cell.length_b   1.000
_cell.length_c   1.000
_cell.angle_alpha   90.00
_cell.angle_beta   90.00
_cell.angle_gamma   90.00
#
_symmetry.space_group_name_H-M   'P 1'
#
loop_
_entity.id
_entity.type
_entity.pdbx_description
1 polymer ?
#
loop_
_entity_poly.entity_id
_entity_poly.type
_entity_poly.pdbx_seq_one_letter_code
_entity_poly.pdbx_strand_id
1 'polypeptide(L)'
;MDKNHSQVGANKILVAYASRGGSTSGVAEAIGSTLAEHGLEVEVRPMQAVHDLTPYRAVVAGSAIRIDQWLPEARQFMQRHQQELTQKPFAAFLVCLALATKNARQRERAEQTAATWLQPVRNLVHPVSEGLFAGVLDISKLPEVRYRLAFRLVLATGLWSEGDYRDWDAIRRWANTLPAKLLA
;
A
#
# COMPACT_ATOMS: atom_id res chain seq x y z
N MET A 1 10.21 39.73 10.58
CA MET A 1 9.74 39.07 9.35
C MET A 1 10.98 38.38 8.81
N ASP A 2 11.19 37.07 8.93
CA ASP A 2 10.30 35.96 8.55
C ASP A 2 10.53 34.72 9.43
N LYS A 3 9.45 34.13 9.98
CA LYS A 3 9.46 32.87 10.74
C LYS A 3 8.73 31.73 9.99
N ASN A 4 8.81 31.67 8.66
CA ASN A 4 8.00 30.74 7.87
C ASN A 4 8.75 29.62 7.14
N HIS A 5 10.03 29.39 7.41
CA HIS A 5 10.81 28.32 6.74
C HIS A 5 11.00 27.04 7.55
N SER A 6 10.42 26.92 8.75
CA SER A 6 10.75 25.81 9.68
C SER A 6 9.68 24.74 9.86
N GLN A 7 8.55 24.79 9.16
CA GLN A 7 7.46 23.80 9.33
C GLN A 7 7.18 22.87 8.14
N VAL A 8 7.72 23.16 6.94
CA VAL A 8 7.39 22.40 5.72
C VAL A 8 7.87 20.94 5.78
N GLY A 9 8.90 20.62 6.57
CA GLY A 9 9.36 19.23 6.79
C GLY A 9 8.72 18.52 7.98
N ALA A 10 8.09 19.24 8.91
CA ALA A 10 7.65 18.67 10.19
C ALA A 10 6.35 17.88 10.08
N ASN A 11 5.51 18.14 9.07
CA ASN A 11 4.22 17.46 8.89
C ASN A 11 4.08 16.77 7.53
N LYS A 12 5.16 16.68 6.76
CA LYS A 12 5.14 16.15 5.39
C LYS A 12 5.28 14.64 5.38
N ILE A 13 4.29 13.95 4.80
CA ILE A 13 4.21 12.49 4.71
C ILE A 13 4.25 12.07 3.25
N LEU A 14 5.07 11.07 2.94
CA LEU A 14 5.05 10.40 1.65
C LEU A 14 4.16 9.17 1.72
N VAL A 15 3.19 9.03 0.81
CA VAL A 15 2.54 7.77 0.49
C VAL A 15 3.11 7.23 -0.81
N ALA A 16 4.09 6.33 -0.71
CA ALA A 16 4.75 5.72 -1.86
C ALA A 16 4.07 4.40 -2.24
N TYR A 17 3.85 4.17 -3.53
CA TYR A 17 3.21 2.92 -3.96
C TYR A 17 3.84 2.26 -5.21
N ALA A 18 3.68 0.94 -5.30
CA ALA A 18 3.91 0.18 -6.54
C ALA A 18 2.61 -0.47 -7.00
N SER A 19 2.20 -0.18 -8.24
CA SER A 19 1.00 -0.75 -8.85
C SER A 19 1.21 -1.09 -10.31
N ARG A 20 0.59 -2.19 -10.77
CA ARG A 20 0.57 -2.59 -12.19
C ARG A 20 -0.81 -2.57 -12.82
N GLY A 21 -1.87 -2.70 -12.00
CA GLY A 21 -3.27 -2.68 -12.43
C GLY A 21 -4.08 -1.51 -11.87
N GLY A 22 -3.42 -0.50 -11.27
CA GLY A 22 -4.06 0.69 -10.69
C GLY A 22 -4.81 0.47 -9.37
N SER A 23 -5.03 -0.77 -8.94
CA SER A 23 -5.71 -1.03 -7.67
C SER A 23 -4.98 -0.41 -6.47
N THR A 24 -3.66 -0.59 -6.40
CA THR A 24 -2.83 -0.09 -5.30
C THR A 24 -2.69 1.43 -5.31
N SER A 25 -2.67 2.06 -6.50
CA SER A 25 -2.62 3.53 -6.58
C SER A 25 -3.87 4.15 -5.97
N GLY A 26 -5.06 3.61 -6.27
CA GLY A 26 -6.30 4.08 -5.65
C GLY A 26 -6.33 3.88 -4.13
N VAL A 27 -5.75 2.79 -3.60
CA VAL A 27 -5.59 2.61 -2.15
C VAL A 27 -4.64 3.66 -1.56
N ALA A 28 -3.51 3.93 -2.23
CA ALA A 28 -2.55 4.95 -1.82
C ALA A 28 -3.16 6.36 -1.81
N GLU A 29 -3.95 6.70 -2.84
CA GLU A 29 -4.69 7.95 -2.94
C GLU A 29 -5.70 8.11 -1.79
N ALA A 30 -6.46 7.06 -1.47
CA ALA A 30 -7.40 7.10 -0.36
C ALA A 30 -6.70 7.28 1.00
N ILE A 31 -5.57 6.58 1.22
CA ILE A 31 -4.74 6.78 2.42
C ILE A 31 -4.24 8.23 2.45
N GLY A 32 -3.73 8.75 1.34
CA GLY A 32 -3.21 10.11 1.26
C GLY A 32 -4.27 11.18 1.54
N SER A 33 -5.45 11.06 0.95
CA SER A 33 -6.60 11.94 1.21
C SER A 33 -6.98 11.92 2.69
N THR A 34 -7.07 10.72 3.28
CA THR A 34 -7.43 10.56 4.69
C THR A 34 -6.42 11.23 5.61
N LEU A 35 -5.12 11.11 5.31
CA LEU A 35 -4.06 11.79 6.07
C LEU A 35 -4.11 13.32 5.88
N ALA A 36 -4.42 13.81 4.68
CA ALA A 36 -4.57 15.23 4.40
C ALA A 36 -5.78 15.84 5.15
N GLU A 37 -6.86 15.09 5.32
CA GLU A 37 -8.01 15.48 6.16
C GLU A 37 -7.63 15.71 7.64
N HIS A 38 -6.51 15.14 8.10
CA HIS A 38 -5.93 15.40 9.43
C HIS A 38 -5.01 16.63 9.45
N GLY A 39 -4.96 17.43 8.37
CA GLY A 39 -4.12 18.62 8.26
C GLY A 39 -2.65 18.34 7.95
N LEU A 40 -2.32 17.13 7.50
CA LEU A 40 -0.97 16.75 7.11
C LEU A 40 -0.67 17.16 5.67
N GLU A 41 0.58 17.55 5.40
CA GLU A 41 1.03 17.73 4.02
C GLU A 41 1.36 16.34 3.47
N VAL A 42 0.68 15.91 2.41
CA VAL A 42 0.83 14.53 1.89
C VAL A 42 1.16 14.54 0.42
N GLU A 43 2.20 13.81 0.04
CA GLU A 43 2.48 13.48 -1.35
C GLU A 43 2.20 12.01 -1.61
N VAL A 44 1.42 11.72 -2.66
CA VAL A 44 1.16 10.35 -3.12
C VAL A 44 1.94 10.14 -4.40
N ARG A 45 2.91 9.22 -4.40
CA ARG A 45 3.86 9.05 -5.51
C ARG A 45 4.08 7.58 -5.85
N PRO A 46 4.20 7.22 -7.14
CA PRO A 46 4.73 5.91 -7.50
C PRO A 46 6.19 5.81 -7.03
N MET A 47 6.59 4.67 -6.48
CA MET A 47 7.91 4.45 -5.88
C MET A 47 9.08 4.72 -6.85
N GLN A 48 8.87 4.52 -8.15
CA GLN A 48 9.89 4.80 -9.18
C GLN A 48 10.18 6.30 -9.35
N ALA A 49 9.25 7.17 -8.95
CA ALA A 49 9.37 8.62 -9.04
C ALA A 49 9.84 9.27 -7.73
N VAL A 50 10.27 8.46 -6.76
CA VAL A 50 10.80 8.91 -5.47
C VAL A 50 12.29 8.59 -5.44
N HIS A 51 13.09 9.63 -5.22
CA HIS A 51 14.56 9.53 -5.21
C HIS A 51 15.18 10.00 -3.90
N ASP A 52 14.42 10.72 -3.07
CA ASP A 52 14.88 11.31 -1.81
C ASP A 52 13.75 11.24 -0.79
N LEU A 53 14.05 10.77 0.43
CA LEU A 53 13.10 10.77 1.55
C LEU A 53 13.41 11.84 2.59
N THR A 54 14.47 12.63 2.41
CA THR A 54 14.87 13.73 3.30
C THR A 54 13.74 14.70 3.60
N PRO A 55 12.89 15.13 2.64
CA PRO A 55 11.84 16.13 2.89
C PRO A 55 10.69 15.62 3.76
N TYR A 56 10.55 14.30 3.93
CA TYR A 56 9.40 13.71 4.61
C TYR A 56 9.74 13.36 6.04
N ARG A 57 8.84 13.70 6.96
CA ARG A 57 8.92 13.26 8.36
C ARG A 57 8.66 11.75 8.48
N ALA A 58 7.76 11.21 7.68
CA ALA A 58 7.39 9.79 7.74
C ALA A 58 6.91 9.28 6.37
N VAL A 59 6.91 7.96 6.23
CA VAL A 59 6.60 7.28 4.96
C VAL A 59 5.57 6.18 5.17
N VAL A 60 4.56 6.15 4.31
CA VAL A 60 3.65 5.03 4.11
C VAL A 60 4.02 4.38 2.78
N ALA A 61 4.51 3.15 2.79
CA ALA A 61 4.82 2.44 1.54
C ALA A 61 3.83 1.30 1.31
N GLY A 62 3.44 1.08 0.06
CA GLY A 62 2.69 -0.13 -0.25
C GLY A 62 2.84 -0.66 -1.66
N SER A 63 2.52 -1.94 -1.82
CA SER A 63 2.70 -2.65 -3.07
C SER A 63 1.52 -3.55 -3.37
N ALA A 64 1.22 -3.74 -4.66
CA ALA A 64 0.51 -4.95 -5.06
C ALA A 64 1.33 -6.19 -4.68
N ILE A 65 0.66 -7.31 -4.41
CA ILE A 65 1.31 -8.61 -4.25
C ILE A 65 1.22 -9.39 -5.55
N ARG A 66 2.33 -10.02 -5.91
CA ARG A 66 2.39 -10.96 -7.02
C ARG A 66 3.31 -12.11 -6.68
N ILE A 67 2.76 -13.33 -6.75
CA ILE A 67 3.45 -14.58 -6.36
C ILE A 67 4.05 -14.37 -4.95
N ASP A 68 3.16 -14.07 -4.00
CA ASP A 68 3.47 -13.98 -2.56
C ASP A 68 4.52 -12.92 -2.16
N GLN A 69 4.82 -11.98 -3.07
CA GLN A 69 5.82 -10.95 -2.85
C GLN A 69 5.32 -9.57 -3.27
N TRP A 70 5.83 -8.54 -2.59
CA TRP A 70 5.82 -7.17 -3.09
C TRP A 70 6.42 -7.10 -4.49
N LEU A 71 5.96 -6.16 -5.31
CA LEU A 71 6.49 -5.99 -6.65
C LEU A 71 8.00 -5.68 -6.61
N PRO A 72 8.78 -6.09 -7.63
CA PRO A 72 10.21 -5.85 -7.72
C PRO A 72 10.60 -4.40 -7.46
N GLU A 73 9.89 -3.45 -8.08
CA GLU A 73 10.07 -2.01 -7.89
C GLU A 73 9.90 -1.56 -6.43
N ALA A 74 8.99 -2.19 -5.68
CA ALA A 74 8.76 -1.86 -4.28
C ALA A 74 9.84 -2.42 -3.37
N ARG A 75 10.33 -3.64 -3.66
CA ARG A 75 11.47 -4.22 -2.94
C ARG A 75 12.73 -3.39 -3.16
N GLN A 76 12.97 -2.94 -4.39
CA GLN A 76 14.08 -2.05 -4.70
C GLN A 76 13.97 -0.71 -3.97
N PHE A 77 12.76 -0.14 -3.86
CA PHE A 77 12.52 1.06 -3.07
C PHE A 77 12.89 0.85 -1.60
N MET A 78 12.41 -0.24 -0.99
CA MET A 78 12.72 -0.56 0.41
C MET A 78 14.21 -0.77 0.65
N GLN A 79 14.91 -1.43 -0.28
CA GLN A 79 16.36 -1.64 -0.19
C GLN A 79 17.13 -0.32 -0.34
N ARG A 80 16.76 0.50 -1.33
CA ARG A 80 17.42 1.78 -1.61
C ARG A 80 17.33 2.74 -0.42
N HIS A 81 16.17 2.80 0.20
CA HIS A 81 15.88 3.77 1.26
C HIS A 81 15.90 3.17 2.68
N GLN A 82 16.43 1.95 2.84
CA GLN A 82 16.40 1.23 4.13
C GLN A 82 16.98 2.07 5.27
N GLN A 83 18.11 2.73 5.04
CA GLN A 83 18.78 3.55 6.06
C GLN A 83 17.89 4.72 6.50
N GLU A 84 17.33 5.47 5.55
CA GLU A 84 16.45 6.60 5.85
C GLU A 84 15.16 6.15 6.56
N LEU A 85 14.55 5.06 6.08
CA LEU A 85 13.32 4.49 6.64
C LEU A 85 13.51 3.93 8.05
N THR A 86 14.71 3.47 8.41
CA THR A 86 15.01 3.03 9.78
C THR A 86 15.05 4.22 10.76
N GLN A 87 15.35 5.42 10.26
CA GLN A 87 15.49 6.63 11.07
C GLN A 87 14.20 7.46 11.17
N LYS A 88 13.09 7.02 10.56
CA LYS A 88 11.82 7.74 10.63
C LYS A 88 10.61 6.81 10.68
N PRO A 89 9.46 7.26 11.20
CA PRO A 89 8.27 6.43 11.25
C PRO A 89 7.85 5.93 9.87
N PHE A 90 7.60 4.63 9.80
CA PHE A 90 7.31 3.92 8.57
C PHE A 90 6.06 3.05 8.75
N ALA A 91 5.08 3.14 7.85
CA ALA A 91 3.95 2.22 7.80
C ALA A 91 3.93 1.48 6.45
N ALA A 92 3.48 0.22 6.47
CA ALA A 92 3.41 -0.61 5.28
C ALA A 92 1.97 -0.96 4.93
N PHE A 93 1.64 -1.08 3.64
CA PHE A 93 0.40 -1.74 3.23
C PHE A 93 0.60 -2.62 2.01
N LEU A 94 -0.27 -3.60 1.84
CA LEU A 94 -0.31 -4.42 0.63
C LEU A 94 -1.71 -4.48 0.05
N VAL A 95 -1.76 -4.74 -1.25
CA VAL A 95 -3.01 -4.96 -1.99
C VAL A 95 -2.93 -6.27 -2.74
N CYS A 96 -3.86 -7.19 -2.48
CA CYS A 96 -3.90 -8.49 -3.16
C CYS A 96 -5.33 -8.98 -3.37
N LEU A 97 -5.59 -9.55 -4.55
CA LEU A 97 -6.88 -10.15 -4.85
C LEU A 97 -7.19 -11.39 -3.99
N ALA A 98 -6.19 -12.06 -3.42
CA ALA A 98 -6.42 -13.17 -2.48
C ALA A 98 -7.23 -12.77 -1.25
N LEU A 99 -7.27 -11.47 -0.92
CA LEU A 99 -8.07 -10.91 0.18
C LEU A 99 -9.52 -10.62 -0.23
N ALA A 100 -9.90 -10.81 -1.49
CA ALA A 100 -11.23 -10.53 -2.04
C ALA A 100 -12.26 -11.66 -1.80
N THR A 101 -12.30 -12.20 -0.57
CA THR A 101 -13.27 -13.24 -0.19
C THR A 101 -14.37 -12.68 0.70
N LYS A 102 -15.62 -13.09 0.42
CA LYS A 102 -16.81 -12.73 1.21
C LYS A 102 -17.01 -13.63 2.44
N ASN A 103 -16.25 -14.74 2.54
CA ASN A 103 -16.36 -15.66 3.66
C ASN A 103 -15.38 -15.27 4.78
N ALA A 104 -15.90 -15.00 5.98
CA ALA A 104 -15.09 -14.54 7.11
C ALA A 104 -13.94 -15.49 7.49
N ARG A 105 -14.15 -16.82 7.49
CA ARG A 105 -13.09 -17.79 7.80
C ARG A 105 -12.02 -17.85 6.73
N GLN A 106 -12.41 -17.72 5.46
CA GLN A 106 -11.44 -17.64 4.37
C GLN A 106 -10.67 -16.33 4.42
N ARG A 107 -11.34 -15.22 4.79
CA ARG A 107 -10.72 -13.90 4.94
C ARG A 107 -9.64 -13.91 6.01
N GLU A 108 -9.93 -14.49 7.17
CA GLU A 108 -8.95 -14.63 8.26
C GLU A 108 -7.70 -15.41 7.81
N ARG A 109 -7.90 -16.56 7.15
CA ARG A 109 -6.77 -17.36 6.60
C ARG A 109 -5.99 -16.61 5.52
N ALA A 110 -6.68 -15.86 4.67
CA ALA A 110 -6.06 -15.04 3.64
C ALA A 110 -5.25 -13.89 4.27
N GLU A 111 -5.75 -13.25 5.32
CA GLU A 111 -5.03 -12.22 6.08
C GLU A 111 -3.79 -12.78 6.78
N GLN A 112 -3.90 -13.95 7.43
CA GLN A 112 -2.75 -14.65 8.03
C GLN A 112 -1.66 -14.96 7.00
N THR A 113 -2.07 -15.46 5.83
CA THR A 113 -1.15 -15.72 4.72
C THR A 113 -0.55 -14.41 4.19
N ALA A 114 -1.38 -13.38 4.00
CA ALA A 114 -0.95 -12.09 3.48
C ALA A 114 0.04 -11.37 4.40
N ALA A 115 -0.11 -11.54 5.71
CA ALA A 115 0.84 -11.03 6.69
C ALA A 115 2.26 -11.61 6.49
N THR A 116 2.40 -12.84 5.97
CA THR A 116 3.72 -13.41 5.66
C THR A 116 4.40 -12.73 4.47
N TRP A 117 3.63 -12.14 3.55
CA TRP A 117 4.15 -11.43 2.38
C TRP A 117 4.80 -10.08 2.73
N LEU A 118 4.55 -9.57 3.95
CA LEU A 118 5.27 -8.43 4.52
C LEU A 118 6.59 -8.82 5.18
N GLN A 119 6.87 -10.11 5.40
CA GLN A 119 8.08 -10.53 6.09
C GLN A 119 9.38 -9.99 5.46
N PRO A 120 9.54 -9.98 4.11
CA PRO A 120 10.72 -9.36 3.50
C PRO A 120 10.85 -7.86 3.78
N VAL A 121 9.73 -7.14 3.94
CA VAL A 121 9.70 -5.71 4.29
C VAL A 121 10.07 -5.54 5.77
N ARG A 122 9.46 -6.32 6.66
CA ARG A 122 9.75 -6.32 8.11
C ARG A 122 11.21 -6.60 8.42
N ASN A 123 11.85 -7.49 7.65
CA ASN A 123 13.26 -7.82 7.79
C ASN A 123 14.20 -6.64 7.41
N LEU A 124 13.73 -5.68 6.62
CA LEU A 124 14.49 -4.49 6.24
C LEU A 124 14.24 -3.34 7.22
N VAL A 125 12.96 -3.06 7.47
CA VAL A 125 12.49 -1.96 8.34
C VAL A 125 11.19 -2.40 9.01
N HIS A 126 11.11 -2.28 10.33
CA HIS A 126 9.90 -2.61 11.07
C HIS A 126 8.84 -1.51 10.92
N PRO A 127 7.66 -1.80 10.32
CA PRO A 127 6.60 -0.81 10.23
C PRO A 127 5.91 -0.60 11.57
N VAL A 128 5.54 0.64 11.87
CA VAL A 128 4.72 1.01 13.04
C VAL A 128 3.26 0.59 12.89
N SER A 129 2.83 0.31 11.65
CA SER A 129 1.49 -0.12 11.32
C SER A 129 1.46 -0.82 9.97
N GLU A 130 0.59 -1.83 9.83
CA GLU A 130 0.44 -2.61 8.60
C GLU A 130 -1.02 -2.64 8.14
N GLY A 131 -1.25 -2.43 6.85
CA GLY A 131 -2.57 -2.49 6.22
C GLY A 131 -2.65 -3.60 5.16
N LEU A 132 -3.63 -4.50 5.28
CA LEU A 132 -3.84 -5.60 4.34
C LEU A 132 -5.18 -5.39 3.61
N PHE A 133 -5.14 -5.15 2.30
CA PHE A 133 -6.34 -4.78 1.56
C PHE A 133 -6.58 -5.65 0.32
N ALA A 134 -7.85 -5.92 0.06
CA ALA A 134 -8.28 -6.50 -1.20
C ALA A 134 -8.09 -5.52 -2.36
N GLY A 135 -8.02 -6.03 -3.58
CA GLY A 135 -7.82 -5.22 -4.79
C GLY A 135 -8.95 -5.34 -5.81
N VAL A 136 -8.74 -4.76 -6.99
CA VAL A 136 -9.64 -4.84 -8.13
C VAL A 136 -9.29 -6.07 -8.99
N LEU A 137 -10.30 -6.86 -9.36
CA LEU A 137 -10.19 -7.80 -10.47
C LEU A 137 -10.79 -7.17 -11.72
N ASP A 138 -9.92 -6.73 -12.62
CA ASP A 138 -10.24 -6.26 -13.96
C ASP A 138 -9.29 -6.99 -14.92
N ILE A 139 -9.82 -7.97 -15.64
CA ILE A 139 -9.08 -8.85 -16.55
C ILE A 139 -8.43 -8.01 -17.66
N SER A 140 -9.09 -6.95 -18.13
CA SER A 140 -8.56 -6.10 -19.19
C SER A 140 -7.26 -5.41 -18.77
N LYS A 141 -7.12 -5.10 -17.48
CA LYS A 141 -5.97 -4.44 -16.87
C LYS A 141 -4.87 -5.39 -16.42
N LEU A 142 -5.06 -6.71 -16.52
CA LEU A 142 -3.98 -7.65 -16.23
C LEU A 142 -2.91 -7.53 -17.31
N PRO A 143 -1.62 -7.37 -16.96
CA PRO A 143 -0.57 -7.08 -17.93
C PRO A 143 -0.22 -8.29 -18.82
N GLU A 144 -0.49 -9.52 -18.36
CA GLU A 144 -0.04 -10.73 -19.04
C GLU A 144 -1.20 -11.56 -19.56
N VAL A 145 -1.13 -11.93 -20.84
CA VAL A 145 -2.16 -12.72 -21.54
C VAL A 145 -2.44 -14.05 -20.82
N ARG A 146 -1.40 -14.71 -20.27
CA ARG A 146 -1.58 -15.95 -19.48
C ARG A 146 -2.48 -15.76 -18.27
N TYR A 147 -2.35 -14.64 -17.55
CA TYR A 147 -3.22 -14.36 -16.42
C TYR A 147 -4.63 -14.01 -16.89
N ARG A 148 -4.77 -13.27 -18.00
CA ARG A 148 -6.09 -13.02 -18.59
C ARG A 148 -6.81 -14.32 -18.91
N LEU A 149 -6.12 -15.28 -19.53
CA LEU A 149 -6.69 -16.58 -19.87
C LEU A 149 -7.03 -17.39 -18.61
N ALA A 150 -6.12 -17.48 -17.65
CA ALA A 150 -6.35 -18.19 -16.39
C ALA A 150 -7.53 -17.62 -15.61
N PHE A 151 -7.60 -16.29 -15.45
CA PHE A 151 -8.71 -15.64 -14.75
C PHE A 151 -10.03 -15.80 -15.52
N ARG A 152 -10.04 -15.76 -16.85
CA ARG A 152 -11.26 -16.06 -17.64
C ARG A 152 -11.81 -17.46 -17.37
N LEU A 153 -10.95 -18.46 -17.25
CA LEU A 153 -11.36 -19.83 -16.88
C LEU A 153 -11.94 -19.88 -15.47
N VAL A 154 -11.30 -19.21 -14.50
CA VAL A 154 -11.81 -19.13 -13.12
C VAL A 154 -13.16 -18.41 -13.08
N LEU A 155 -13.34 -17.30 -13.80
CA LEU A 155 -14.62 -16.58 -13.84
C LEU A 155 -15.72 -17.40 -14.52
N ALA A 156 -15.39 -18.22 -15.52
CA ALA A 156 -16.36 -19.11 -16.17
C ALA A 156 -16.95 -20.16 -15.21
N THR A 157 -16.33 -20.42 -14.06
CA THR A 157 -16.90 -21.29 -13.01
C THR A 157 -18.06 -20.64 -12.24
N GLY A 158 -18.26 -19.32 -12.38
CA GLY A 158 -19.31 -18.58 -11.68
C GLY A 158 -19.06 -18.34 -10.18
N LEU A 159 -17.95 -18.85 -9.64
CA LEU A 159 -17.59 -18.68 -8.22
C LEU A 159 -17.07 -17.27 -7.91
N TRP A 160 -16.55 -16.57 -8.93
CA TRP A 160 -15.94 -15.24 -8.84
C TRP A 160 -16.42 -14.38 -10.01
N SER A 161 -16.38 -13.06 -9.84
CA SER A 161 -16.71 -12.07 -10.87
C SER A 161 -15.61 -11.01 -10.99
N GLU A 162 -15.56 -10.27 -12.09
CA GLU A 162 -14.80 -9.01 -12.10
C GLU A 162 -15.45 -8.02 -11.12
N GLY A 163 -14.65 -7.12 -10.56
CA GLY A 163 -15.16 -6.14 -9.62
C GLY A 163 -14.10 -5.46 -8.76
N ASP A 164 -14.54 -4.41 -8.07
CA ASP A 164 -13.77 -3.75 -7.03
C ASP A 164 -14.08 -4.39 -5.67
N TYR A 165 -13.06 -4.99 -5.06
CA TYR A 165 -13.17 -5.64 -3.75
C TYR A 165 -12.52 -4.82 -2.63
N ARG A 166 -12.02 -3.61 -2.93
CA ARG A 166 -11.45 -2.73 -1.91
C ARG A 166 -12.54 -2.32 -0.91
N ASP A 167 -12.30 -2.61 0.36
CA ASP A 167 -13.08 -2.05 1.47
C ASP A 167 -12.53 -0.66 1.79
N TRP A 168 -13.14 0.35 1.16
CA TRP A 168 -12.72 1.75 1.32
C TRP A 168 -12.85 2.26 2.75
N ASP A 169 -13.83 1.76 3.51
CA ASP A 169 -13.98 2.14 4.90
C ASP A 169 -12.88 1.50 5.77
N ALA A 170 -12.48 0.26 5.49
CA ALA A 170 -11.34 -0.36 6.17
C ALA A 170 -10.04 0.38 5.88
N ILE A 171 -9.82 0.80 4.64
CA ILE A 171 -8.65 1.61 4.24
C ILE A 171 -8.63 2.92 5.02
N ARG A 172 -9.74 3.67 5.01
CA ARG A 172 -9.87 4.93 5.77
C ARG A 172 -9.70 4.73 7.26
N ARG A 173 -10.34 3.71 7.84
CA ARG A 173 -10.19 3.38 9.27
C ARG A 173 -8.74 3.13 9.65
N TRP A 174 -8.01 2.35 8.85
CA TRP A 174 -6.59 2.12 9.09
C TRP A 174 -5.78 3.42 8.97
N ALA A 175 -6.01 4.19 7.90
CA ALA A 175 -5.33 5.46 7.66
C ALA A 175 -5.56 6.48 8.79
N ASN A 176 -6.76 6.54 9.37
CA ASN A 176 -7.08 7.37 10.54
C ASN A 176 -6.25 7.04 11.78
N THR A 177 -5.70 5.82 11.88
CA THR A 177 -4.82 5.45 13.01
C THR A 177 -3.37 5.92 12.83
N LEU A 178 -2.98 6.29 11.60
CA LEU A 178 -1.59 6.55 11.27
C LEU A 178 -1.05 7.88 11.81
N PRO A 179 -1.78 9.01 11.87
CA PRO A 179 -1.24 10.26 12.39
C PRO A 179 -0.62 10.10 13.78
N ALA A 180 -1.31 9.41 14.69
CA ALA A 180 -0.83 9.14 16.04
C ALA A 180 0.45 8.28 16.09
N LYS A 181 0.68 7.44 15.07
CA LYS A 181 1.84 6.53 15.00
C LYS A 181 3.02 7.11 14.21
N LEU A 182 2.73 7.97 13.23
CA LEU A 182 3.73 8.57 12.35
C LEU A 182 4.27 9.90 12.88
N LEU A 183 3.55 10.54 13.80
CA LEU A 183 3.94 11.82 14.40
C LEU A 183 4.40 11.71 15.85
N ALA A 184 4.23 10.54 16.49
CA ALA A 184 4.84 10.25 17.80
C ALA A 184 6.36 10.45 17.76
#